data_AF-A0A533YTK2-F1
#
_entry.id   AF-A0A533YTK2-F1
#
_cell.length_a   1.000
_cell.length_b   1.000
_cell.length_c   1.000
_cell.angle_alpha   90.00
_cell.angle_beta   90.00
_cell.angle_gamma   90.00
#
_symmetry.space_group_name_H-M   'P 1'
#
loop_
_entity.id
_entity.type
_entity.pdbx_description
1 polymer ?
#
loop_
_entity_poly.entity_id
_entity_poly.type
_entity_poly.pdbx_seq_one_letter_code
_entity_poly.pdbx_strand_id
1 'polypeptide(L)'
;MASPLEPRPVIPAEVTLPEITVKAVILSVVLAAVLAGANAYLGLFAGMTVSASIPAAVISMAVLRLFRESNILENNIVQTAASSGEALAAGVIFTIPALLLIGYWKSFDYGQTAAIASVGGLLGVLFTIPLRRVLIVTERLRYPEGIATAEVLKVGSGGGTAVAGFRTLLLAAVIGGLVKL
;
A
#
# COMPACT_ATOMS: atom_id res chain seq x y z
N MET A 1 -10.56 -21.26 23.47
CA MET A 1 -9.64 -22.19 22.82
C MET A 1 -9.69 -21.93 21.33
N ALA A 2 -8.62 -21.38 20.75
CA ALA A 2 -8.54 -21.13 19.31
C ALA A 2 -8.65 -22.45 18.53
N SER A 3 -9.37 -22.44 17.41
CA SER A 3 -9.56 -23.63 16.57
C SER A 3 -8.20 -24.08 15.99
N PRO A 4 -7.95 -25.39 15.80
CA PRO A 4 -6.65 -25.92 15.33
C PRO A 4 -6.19 -25.41 13.95
N LEU A 5 -7.02 -24.64 13.24
CA LEU A 5 -6.79 -24.12 11.88
C LEU A 5 -6.57 -22.60 11.84
N GLU A 6 -6.50 -21.92 12.98
CA GLU A 6 -6.28 -20.46 13.02
C GLU A 6 -4.79 -20.15 12.82
N PRO A 7 -4.41 -19.37 11.78
CA PRO A 7 -3.02 -19.01 11.54
C PRO A 7 -2.47 -18.27 12.75
N ARG A 8 -1.39 -18.79 13.35
CA ARG A 8 -0.72 -18.10 14.45
C ARG A 8 -0.06 -16.81 13.92
N PRO A 9 -0.15 -15.70 14.65
CA PRO A 9 0.58 -14.48 14.31
C PRO A 9 2.08 -14.77 14.16
N VAL A 10 2.71 -14.16 13.15
CA VAL A 10 4.16 -14.30 12.90
C VAL A 10 4.97 -13.79 14.09
N ILE A 11 4.46 -12.73 14.74
CA ILE A 11 5.02 -12.17 15.97
C ILE A 11 4.00 -12.38 17.09
N PRO A 12 4.35 -13.08 18.18
CA PRO A 12 3.46 -13.29 19.32
C PRO A 12 3.05 -11.96 19.96
N ALA A 13 1.85 -11.91 20.56
CA ALA A 13 1.31 -10.69 21.18
C ALA A 13 2.11 -10.23 22.40
N GLU A 14 2.93 -11.11 22.97
CA GLU A 14 3.81 -10.83 24.11
C GLU A 14 5.09 -10.09 23.70
N VAL A 15 5.42 -10.07 22.41
CA VAL A 15 6.62 -9.42 21.88
C VAL A 15 6.25 -8.03 21.36
N THR A 16 6.87 -7.00 21.95
CA THR A 16 6.72 -5.62 21.49
C THR A 16 7.92 -5.23 20.62
N LEU A 17 7.66 -4.89 19.37
CA LEU A 17 8.66 -4.35 18.45
C LEU A 17 8.22 -2.95 17.99
N PRO A 18 9.17 -2.07 17.64
CA PRO A 18 8.82 -0.76 17.08
C PRO A 18 8.09 -0.93 15.75
N GLU A 19 6.84 -0.48 15.64
CA GLU A 19 6.06 -0.55 14.39
C GLU A 19 6.05 0.80 13.65
N ILE A 20 5.84 1.88 14.40
CA ILE A 20 5.79 3.24 13.87
C ILE A 20 7.09 3.95 14.27
N THR A 21 8.05 3.95 13.36
CA THR A 21 9.33 4.65 13.52
C THR A 21 9.43 5.80 12.54
N VAL A 22 10.30 6.78 12.82
CA VAL A 22 10.50 7.95 11.95
C VAL A 22 10.88 7.54 10.53
N LYS A 23 11.78 6.56 10.39
CA LYS A 23 12.19 6.02 9.08
C LYS A 23 11.02 5.33 8.35
N ALA A 24 10.17 4.59 9.07
CA ALA A 24 8.99 3.96 8.49
C ALA A 24 8.00 5.01 8.01
N VAL A 25 7.70 6.04 8.81
CA VAL A 25 6.79 7.13 8.44
C VAL A 25 7.29 7.90 7.20
N ILE A 26 8.57 8.27 7.17
CA ILE A 26 9.17 8.96 6.02
C ILE A 26 9.06 8.09 4.77
N LEU A 27 9.39 6.80 4.88
CA LEU A 27 9.32 5.87 3.76
C LEU A 27 7.88 5.65 3.27
N SER A 28 6.92 5.57 4.20
CA SER A 28 5.49 5.50 3.90
C SER A 28 5.04 6.70 3.06
N VAL A 29 5.39 7.92 3.47
CA VAL A 29 5.00 9.15 2.75
C VAL A 29 5.59 9.16 1.33
N VAL A 30 6.87 8.81 1.20
CA VAL A 30 7.55 8.78 -0.11
C VAL A 30 6.92 7.73 -1.03
N LEU A 31 6.74 6.50 -0.54
CA LEU A 31 6.16 5.42 -1.34
C LEU A 31 4.69 5.68 -1.67
N ALA A 32 3.90 6.19 -0.73
CA ALA A 32 2.53 6.58 -0.98
C ALA A 32 2.46 7.65 -2.08
N ALA A 33 3.27 8.71 -2.03
CA ALA A 33 3.29 9.75 -3.04
C ALA A 33 3.68 9.22 -4.43
N VAL A 34 4.73 8.40 -4.51
CA VAL A 34 5.22 7.84 -5.78
C VAL A 34 4.20 6.87 -6.38
N LEU A 35 3.68 5.92 -5.59
CA LEU A 35 2.74 4.91 -6.07
C LEU A 35 1.36 5.51 -6.35
N ALA A 36 0.92 6.50 -5.58
CA ALA A 36 -0.29 7.27 -5.86
C ALA A 36 -0.14 8.06 -7.18
N GLY A 37 0.99 8.72 -7.40
CA GLY A 37 1.26 9.44 -8.64
C GLY A 37 1.28 8.52 -9.87
N ALA A 38 1.94 7.37 -9.76
CA ALA A 38 1.96 6.36 -10.82
C ALA A 38 0.55 5.83 -11.12
N ASN A 39 -0.23 5.51 -10.08
CA ASN A 39 -1.61 5.04 -10.26
C ASN A 39 -2.57 6.13 -10.74
N ALA A 40 -2.34 7.40 -10.38
CA ALA A 40 -3.10 8.51 -10.94
C ALA A 40 -2.85 8.66 -12.43
N TYR A 41 -1.58 8.58 -12.86
CA TYR A 41 -1.26 8.59 -14.28
C TYR A 41 -1.89 7.40 -15.02
N LEU A 42 -1.68 6.17 -14.53
CA LEU A 42 -2.22 4.97 -15.18
C LEU A 42 -3.74 4.97 -15.21
N GLY A 43 -4.38 5.40 -14.12
CA GLY A 43 -5.84 5.44 -14.03
C GLY A 43 -6.46 6.50 -14.94
N LEU A 44 -5.84 7.68 -15.06
CA LEU A 44 -6.31 8.73 -15.99
C LEU A 44 -6.01 8.40 -17.45
N PHE A 45 -4.85 7.80 -17.74
CA PHE A 45 -4.40 7.53 -19.11
C PHE A 45 -4.95 6.21 -19.67
N ALA A 46 -4.86 5.14 -18.90
CA ALA A 46 -5.20 3.78 -19.32
C ALA A 46 -6.51 3.26 -18.71
N GLY A 47 -7.18 4.03 -17.83
CA GLY A 47 -8.44 3.63 -17.21
C GLY A 47 -8.33 2.49 -16.20
N MET A 48 -7.11 2.12 -15.79
CA MET A 48 -6.84 1.02 -14.86
C MET A 48 -5.83 1.42 -13.78
N THR A 49 -5.96 0.84 -12.59
CA THR A 49 -4.97 0.94 -11.51
C THR A 49 -4.22 -0.37 -11.34
N VAL A 50 -3.06 -0.30 -10.69
CA VAL A 50 -2.21 -1.45 -10.38
C VAL A 50 -2.04 -1.51 -8.87
N SER A 51 -2.20 -2.70 -8.31
CA SER A 51 -2.00 -2.90 -6.87
C SER A 51 -0.58 -2.48 -6.45
N ALA A 52 -0.54 -1.61 -5.45
CA ALA A 52 0.67 -1.09 -4.84
C ALA A 52 1.24 -2.01 -3.74
N SER A 53 0.47 -2.98 -3.23
CA SER A 53 0.78 -3.69 -1.99
C SER A 53 2.07 -4.52 -2.03
N ILE A 54 2.21 -5.39 -3.03
CA ILE A 54 3.39 -6.26 -3.15
C ILE A 54 4.65 -5.44 -3.49
N PRO A 55 4.62 -4.53 -4.50
CA PRO A 55 5.78 -3.67 -4.78
C PRO A 55 6.20 -2.83 -3.57
N ALA A 56 5.23 -2.25 -2.83
CA ALA A 56 5.53 -1.47 -1.63
C ALA A 56 6.22 -2.31 -0.56
N ALA A 57 5.76 -3.53 -0.30
CA ALA A 57 6.43 -4.44 0.65
C ALA A 57 7.88 -4.74 0.23
N VAL A 58 8.12 -5.06 -1.05
CA VAL A 58 9.47 -5.40 -1.52
C VAL A 58 10.41 -4.20 -1.47
N ILE A 59 9.97 -3.02 -1.92
CA ILE A 59 10.78 -1.79 -1.87
C ILE A 59 11.04 -1.39 -0.43
N SER A 60 10.01 -1.44 0.43
CA SER A 60 10.15 -1.17 1.86
C SER A 60 11.18 -2.08 2.51
N MET A 61 11.16 -3.38 2.21
CA MET A 61 12.14 -4.34 2.73
C MET A 61 13.56 -4.02 2.27
N ALA A 62 13.73 -3.66 1.00
CA ALA A 62 15.04 -3.31 0.47
C ALA A 62 15.61 -2.04 1.12
N VAL A 63 14.78 -1.01 1.30
CA VAL A 63 15.19 0.27 1.88
C VAL A 63 15.40 0.16 3.39
N LEU A 64 14.47 -0.45 4.13
CA LEU A 64 14.60 -0.58 5.58
C LEU A 64 15.79 -1.43 6.00
N ARG A 65 16.22 -2.39 5.16
CA ARG A 65 17.41 -3.21 5.42
C ARG A 65 18.73 -2.43 5.38
N LEU A 66 18.75 -1.23 4.81
CA LEU A 66 19.90 -0.32 4.90
C LEU A 66 20.08 0.24 6.32
N PHE A 67 19.04 0.15 7.15
CA PHE A 67 19.08 0.53 8.56
C PHE A 67 19.39 -0.68 9.43
N ARG A 68 20.20 -0.49 10.48
CA ARG A 68 20.70 -1.59 11.35
C ARG A 68 19.59 -2.32 12.12
N GLU A 69 18.47 -1.66 12.39
CA GLU A 69 17.37 -2.19 13.22
C GLU A 69 16.03 -2.16 12.49
N SER A 70 15.86 -2.94 11.43
CA SER A 70 14.56 -3.06 10.74
C SER A 70 13.80 -4.32 11.15
N ASN A 71 12.49 -4.22 11.33
CA ASN A 71 11.63 -5.37 11.60
C ASN A 71 10.42 -5.48 10.64
N ILE A 72 9.73 -6.63 10.69
CA ILE A 72 8.59 -6.93 9.81
C ILE A 72 7.39 -5.99 10.03
N LEU A 73 7.18 -5.49 11.26
CA LEU A 73 6.05 -4.63 11.60
C LEU A 73 6.23 -3.23 11.03
N GLU A 74 7.44 -2.67 11.07
CA GLU A 74 7.76 -1.42 10.37
C GLU A 74 7.46 -1.53 8.88
N ASN A 75 7.81 -2.68 8.30
CA ASN A 75 7.56 -2.93 6.89
C ASN A 75 6.07 -3.02 6.56
N ASN A 76 5.32 -3.71 7.42
CA ASN A 76 3.87 -3.82 7.32
C ASN A 76 3.20 -2.44 7.39
N ILE A 77 3.66 -1.54 8.27
CA ILE A 77 3.18 -0.15 8.33
C ILE A 77 3.45 0.59 7.02
N VAL A 78 4.66 0.46 6.47
CA VAL A 78 5.02 1.10 5.19
C VAL A 78 4.16 0.58 4.04
N GLN A 79 4.00 -0.73 3.90
CA GLN A 79 3.15 -1.33 2.87
C GLN A 79 1.68 -0.90 3.02
N THR A 80 1.16 -0.91 4.24
CA THR A 80 -0.23 -0.53 4.52
C THR A 80 -0.47 0.94 4.17
N ALA A 81 0.44 1.83 4.55
CA ALA A 81 0.34 3.25 4.24
C ALA A 81 0.42 3.52 2.73
N ALA A 82 1.34 2.85 2.03
CA ALA A 82 1.48 2.97 0.59
C ALA A 82 0.24 2.48 -0.17
N SER A 83 -0.34 1.33 0.23
CA SER A 83 -1.58 0.82 -0.35
C SER A 83 -2.79 1.69 -0.03
N SER A 84 -2.87 2.25 1.19
CA SER A 84 -3.93 3.20 1.55
C SER A 84 -3.84 4.50 0.74
N GLY A 85 -2.63 4.97 0.45
CA GLY A 85 -2.40 6.10 -0.47
C GLY A 85 -2.85 5.83 -1.89
N GLU A 86 -2.65 4.60 -2.40
CA GLU A 86 -3.16 4.17 -3.70
C GLU A 86 -4.69 4.13 -3.74
N ALA A 87 -5.34 3.53 -2.73
CA ALA A 87 -6.81 3.51 -2.64
C ALA A 87 -7.42 4.92 -2.58
N LEU A 88 -6.77 5.84 -1.86
CA LEU A 88 -7.17 7.25 -1.85
C LEU A 88 -7.02 7.88 -3.25
N ALA A 89 -5.89 7.66 -3.91
CA ALA A 89 -5.63 8.17 -5.25
C ALA A 89 -6.66 7.65 -6.25
N ALA A 90 -7.00 6.35 -6.19
CA ALA A 90 -8.04 5.71 -7.00
C ALA A 90 -9.39 6.43 -6.85
N GLY A 91 -9.80 6.75 -5.61
CA GLY A 91 -11.01 7.52 -5.35
C GLY A 91 -10.99 8.91 -6.02
N VAL A 92 -9.86 9.61 -5.95
CA VAL A 92 -9.70 10.96 -6.53
C VAL A 92 -9.72 10.92 -8.06
N ILE A 93 -9.00 9.98 -8.69
CA ILE A 93 -8.86 9.93 -10.15
C ILE A 93 -10.15 9.56 -10.89
N PHE A 94 -11.08 8.86 -10.24
CA PHE A 94 -12.36 8.52 -10.86
C PHE A 94 -13.45 9.56 -10.57
N THR A 95 -13.31 10.35 -9.51
CA THR A 95 -14.33 11.33 -9.10
C THR A 95 -14.06 12.73 -9.63
N ILE A 96 -12.83 13.23 -9.50
CA ILE A 96 -12.52 14.63 -9.85
C ILE A 96 -12.62 14.90 -11.36
N PRO A 97 -12.08 14.06 -12.26
CA PRO A 97 -12.28 14.27 -13.69
C PRO A 97 -13.75 14.25 -14.10
N ALA A 98 -14.59 13.45 -13.42
CA ALA A 98 -16.02 13.44 -13.69
C ALA A 98 -16.66 14.82 -13.42
N LEU A 99 -16.24 15.54 -12.37
CA LEU A 99 -16.70 16.90 -12.07
C LEU A 99 -16.31 17.93 -13.14
N LEU A 100 -15.16 17.75 -13.78
CA LEU A 100 -14.74 18.56 -14.93
C LEU A 100 -15.55 18.23 -16.18
N LEU A 101 -15.79 16.95 -16.44
CA LEU A 101 -16.52 16.49 -17.63
C LEU A 101 -17.99 16.94 -17.63
N ILE A 102 -18.64 17.00 -16.46
CA ILE A 102 -20.02 17.53 -16.34
C ILE A 102 -20.08 19.07 -16.33
N GLY A 103 -18.93 19.75 -16.41
CA GLY A 103 -18.84 21.22 -16.44
C GLY A 103 -19.05 21.91 -15.09
N TYR A 104 -19.09 21.17 -13.97
CA TYR A 104 -19.19 21.76 -12.64
C TYR A 104 -17.91 22.51 -12.24
N TRP A 105 -16.76 21.90 -12.53
CA TRP A 105 -15.46 22.56 -12.43
C TRP A 105 -14.97 23.00 -13.81
N LYS A 106 -14.36 24.19 -13.85
CA LYS A 106 -13.68 24.71 -15.06
C LYS A 106 -12.19 24.40 -15.08
N SER A 107 -11.61 24.13 -13.91
CA SER A 107 -10.21 23.79 -13.69
C SER A 107 -10.08 22.94 -12.43
N PHE A 108 -8.95 22.26 -12.25
CA PHE A 108 -8.67 21.53 -11.01
C PHE A 108 -8.51 22.51 -9.85
N ASP A 109 -9.43 22.47 -8.89
CA ASP A 109 -9.29 23.16 -7.61
C ASP A 109 -8.53 22.26 -6.63
N TYR A 110 -7.25 22.54 -6.41
CA TYR A 110 -6.39 21.73 -5.54
C TYR A 110 -6.82 21.79 -4.07
N GLY A 111 -7.39 22.90 -3.60
CA GLY A 111 -7.85 23.04 -2.23
C GLY A 111 -9.08 22.18 -1.96
N GLN A 112 -10.07 22.25 -2.85
CA GLN A 112 -11.27 21.40 -2.76
C GLN A 112 -10.91 19.93 -2.99
N THR A 113 -10.01 19.63 -3.93
CA THR A 113 -9.52 18.26 -4.16
C THR A 113 -8.86 17.71 -2.90
N ALA A 114 -7.98 18.48 -2.26
CA ALA A 114 -7.34 18.07 -1.01
C ALA A 114 -8.37 17.87 0.11
N ALA A 115 -9.38 18.74 0.22
CA ALA A 115 -10.44 18.59 1.22
C ALA A 115 -11.29 17.33 0.98
N ILE A 116 -11.72 17.08 -0.27
CA ILE A 116 -12.49 15.89 -0.65
C ILE A 116 -11.67 14.62 -0.39
N ALA A 117 -10.40 14.61 -0.82
CA ALA A 117 -9.49 13.50 -0.58
C ALA A 117 -9.28 13.25 0.92
N SER A 118 -9.09 14.31 1.72
CA SER A 118 -8.89 14.18 3.17
C SER A 118 -10.12 13.59 3.86
N VAL A 119 -11.31 14.11 3.54
CA VAL A 119 -12.57 13.60 4.11
C VAL A 119 -12.83 12.17 3.65
N GLY A 120 -12.66 11.87 2.37
CA GLY A 120 -12.83 10.53 1.81
C GLY A 120 -11.84 9.53 2.40
N GLY A 121 -10.58 9.93 2.59
CA GLY A 121 -9.55 9.11 3.24
C GLY A 121 -9.89 8.82 4.71
N LEU A 122 -10.30 9.83 5.48
CA LEU A 122 -10.74 9.66 6.86
C LEU A 122 -11.94 8.72 6.97
N LEU A 123 -12.94 8.89 6.09
CA LEU A 123 -14.09 7.98 6.01
C LEU A 123 -13.64 6.56 5.66
N GLY A 124 -12.74 6.39 4.68
CA GLY A 124 -12.21 5.07 4.30
C GLY A 124 -11.53 4.35 5.47
N VAL A 125 -10.70 5.06 6.24
CA VAL A 125 -10.08 4.52 7.46
C VAL A 125 -11.15 4.11 8.48
N LEU A 126 -12.18 4.93 8.69
CA LEU A 126 -13.27 4.62 9.61
C LEU A 126 -14.08 3.39 9.17
N PHE A 127 -14.41 3.29 7.88
CA PHE A 127 -15.16 2.16 7.31
C PHE A 127 -14.35 0.85 7.25
N THR A 128 -13.03 0.91 7.35
CA THR A 128 -12.19 -0.29 7.42
C THR A 128 -12.52 -1.15 8.66
N ILE A 129 -12.91 -0.51 9.77
CA ILE A 129 -13.24 -1.21 11.03
C ILE A 129 -14.45 -2.14 10.88
N PRO A 130 -15.66 -1.67 10.48
CA PRO A 130 -16.81 -2.55 10.30
C PRO A 130 -16.61 -3.54 9.15
N LEU A 131 -16.00 -3.13 8.04
CA LEU A 131 -15.77 -4.01 6.89
C LEU A 131 -14.85 -5.18 7.24
N ARG A 132 -13.78 -4.94 8.00
CA ARG A 132 -12.91 -6.02 8.50
C ARG A 132 -13.71 -7.04 9.32
N ARG A 133 -14.61 -6.59 10.19
CA ARG A 133 -15.41 -7.50 11.02
C ARG A 133 -16.31 -8.38 10.15
N VAL A 134 -17.04 -7.78 9.21
CA VAL A 134 -17.96 -8.53 8.35
C VAL A 134 -17.20 -9.48 7.44
N LEU A 135 -16.21 -8.96 6.70
CA LEU A 135 -15.61 -9.71 5.60
C LEU A 135 -14.52 -10.71 6.04
N ILE A 136 -13.74 -10.36 7.08
CA ILE A 136 -12.64 -11.21 7.55
C ILE A 136 -13.06 -12.06 8.76
N VAL A 137 -13.71 -11.46 9.76
CA VAL A 137 -14.00 -12.16 11.02
C VAL A 137 -15.23 -13.06 10.90
N THR A 138 -16.32 -12.54 10.35
CA THR A 138 -17.59 -13.29 10.19
C THR A 138 -17.54 -14.21 8.97
N GLU A 139 -17.38 -13.66 7.77
CA GLU A 139 -17.46 -14.40 6.50
C GLU A 139 -16.20 -15.22 6.17
N ARG A 140 -15.06 -14.91 6.82
CA ARG A 140 -13.78 -15.60 6.62
C ARG A 140 -13.37 -15.75 5.15
N LEU A 141 -13.59 -14.69 4.36
CA LEU A 141 -13.24 -14.67 2.95
C LEU A 141 -11.73 -14.83 2.75
N ARG A 142 -11.35 -15.48 1.64
CA ARG A 142 -9.93 -15.66 1.28
C ARG A 142 -9.44 -14.42 0.53
N TYR A 143 -8.41 -13.77 1.07
CA TYR A 143 -7.75 -12.61 0.46
C TYR A 143 -6.40 -13.03 -0.14
N PRO A 144 -6.37 -13.57 -1.37
CA PRO A 144 -5.15 -14.14 -1.96
C PRO A 144 -3.99 -13.13 -2.03
N GLU A 145 -4.30 -11.88 -2.36
CA GLU A 145 -3.30 -10.80 -2.43
C GLU A 145 -2.72 -10.45 -1.05
N GLY A 146 -3.57 -10.38 -0.02
CA GLY A 146 -3.14 -10.14 1.36
C GLY A 146 -2.26 -11.28 1.87
N ILE A 147 -2.61 -12.53 1.53
CA ILE A 147 -1.79 -13.72 1.86
C ILE A 147 -0.44 -13.66 1.15
N ALA A 148 -0.42 -13.31 -0.15
CA ALA A 148 0.82 -13.18 -0.90
C ALA A 148 1.72 -12.09 -0.32
N THR A 149 1.15 -10.93 0.04
CA THR A 149 1.89 -9.82 0.65
C THR A 149 2.46 -10.21 2.02
N ALA A 150 1.68 -10.91 2.84
CA ALA A 150 2.14 -11.43 4.12
C ALA A 150 3.30 -12.42 3.94
N GLU A 151 3.25 -13.27 2.93
CA GLU A 151 4.33 -14.22 2.63
C GLU A 151 5.60 -13.51 2.17
N VAL A 152 5.46 -12.48 1.34
CA VAL A 152 6.58 -11.60 0.92
C VAL A 152 7.25 -10.95 2.14
N LEU A 153 6.47 -10.41 3.09
CA LEU A 153 6.98 -9.81 4.33
C LEU A 153 7.71 -10.83 5.23
N LYS A 154 7.15 -12.04 5.40
CA LYS A 154 7.79 -13.12 6.17
C LYS A 154 9.11 -13.55 5.55
N VAL A 155 9.09 -13.85 4.26
CA VAL A 155 10.23 -14.35 3.51
C VAL A 155 11.35 -13.30 3.47
N GLY A 156 11.01 -12.02 3.29
CA GLY A 156 12.01 -10.96 3.28
C GLY A 156 12.61 -10.62 4.65
N SER A 157 11.92 -10.95 5.75
CA SER A 157 12.46 -10.83 7.11
C SER A 157 13.59 -11.85 7.38
N GLY A 158 13.68 -12.94 6.60
CA GLY A 158 14.69 -14.00 6.73
C GLY A 158 16.03 -13.75 6.01
N GLY A 159 16.27 -12.56 5.46
CA GLY A 159 17.63 -12.09 5.13
C GLY A 159 18.23 -12.43 3.76
N GLY A 160 17.56 -13.12 2.82
CA GLY A 160 18.14 -13.43 1.50
C GLY A 160 17.32 -13.01 0.28
N THR A 161 16.01 -13.18 0.36
CA THR A 161 15.06 -13.11 -0.76
C THR A 161 14.59 -11.69 -1.09
N ALA A 162 14.60 -10.77 -0.13
CA ALA A 162 14.21 -9.38 -0.34
C ALA A 162 15.07 -8.66 -1.39
N VAL A 163 16.38 -8.94 -1.42
CA VAL A 163 17.32 -8.33 -2.38
C VAL A 163 17.08 -8.84 -3.79
N ALA A 164 16.76 -10.13 -3.94
CA ALA A 164 16.40 -10.72 -5.22
C ALA A 164 15.09 -10.11 -5.75
N GLY A 165 14.06 -10.02 -4.92
CA GLY A 165 12.78 -9.40 -5.30
C GLY A 165 12.94 -7.92 -5.72
N PHE A 166 13.72 -7.15 -4.96
CA PHE A 166 14.01 -5.76 -5.29
C PHE A 166 14.82 -5.61 -6.58
N ARG A 167 15.83 -6.47 -6.80
CA ARG A 167 16.61 -6.47 -8.05
C ARG A 167 15.73 -6.76 -9.25
N THR A 168 14.78 -7.69 -9.13
CA THR A 168 13.80 -7.99 -10.18
C THR A 168 12.88 -6.80 -10.44
N LEU A 169 12.37 -6.14 -9.39
CA LEU A 169 11.57 -4.92 -9.55
C LEU A 169 12.33 -3.79 -10.21
N LEU A 170 13.59 -3.55 -9.83
CA LEU A 170 14.45 -2.56 -10.47
C LEU A 170 14.70 -2.88 -11.94
N LEU A 171 15.03 -4.13 -12.27
CA LEU A 171 15.20 -4.56 -13.66
C LEU A 171 13.92 -4.36 -14.47
N ALA A 172 12.77 -4.75 -13.93
CA ALA A 172 11.48 -4.56 -14.58
C ALA A 172 11.17 -3.06 -14.79
N ALA A 173 11.46 -2.22 -13.80
CA ALA A 173 11.27 -0.77 -13.90
C ALA A 173 12.19 -0.14 -14.95
N VAL A 174 13.47 -0.52 -14.99
CA VAL A 174 14.45 -0.02 -15.97
C VAL A 174 14.09 -0.47 -17.38
N ILE A 175 13.79 -1.76 -17.59
CA ILE A 175 13.38 -2.29 -18.89
C ILE A 175 12.09 -1.62 -19.34
N GLY A 176 11.09 -1.52 -18.47
CA GLY A 176 9.83 -0.85 -18.77
C GLY A 176 10.01 0.64 -19.11
N GLY A 177 10.91 1.33 -18.40
CA GLY A 177 11.28 2.71 -18.70
C GLY A 177 11.96 2.88 -20.05
N LEU A 178 12.90 1.99 -20.39
CA LEU A 178 13.62 2.01 -21.66
C LEU A 178 12.74 1.65 -22.86
N VAL A 179 11.81 0.70 -22.72
CA VAL A 179 10.90 0.29 -23.80
C VAL A 179 9.84 1.36 -24.09
N LYS A 180 9.49 2.18 -23.10
CA LYS A 180 8.51 3.26 -23.25
C LYS A 180 9.10 4.55 -23.86
N LEU A 181 10.43 4.70 -23.81
CA LEU A 181 11.19 5.80 -24.42
C LEU A 181 11.37 5.59 -25.93
#